data_AF-A0A939JQT4-F1
#
_entry.id   AF-A0A939JQT4-F1
#
_cell.length_a   1.000
_cell.length_b   1.000
_cell.length_c   1.000
_cell.angle_alpha   90.00
_cell.angle_beta   90.00
_cell.angle_gamma   90.00
#
_symmetry.space_group_name_H-M   'P 1'
#
loop_
_entity.id
_entity.type
_entity.pdbx_description
1 polymer ?
#
loop_
_entity_poly.entity_id
_entity_poly.type
_entity_poly.pdbx_seq_one_letter_code
_entity_poly.pdbx_strand_id
1 'polypeptide(L)'
;MTLENGKVSLYAANKLWVDARINVEGKLLIQGQDLNNGEYEYMLSVPEAEIPKVVAALDGAPGDDVLELLAARGTEIVQFGEMRWLKSLGIEPGFSSYR
;
A
#
# COMPACT_ATOMS: atom_id res chain seq x y z
N MET A 1 17.66 -1.22 -6.18
CA MET A 1 16.21 -1.24 -6.47
C MET A 1 15.91 0.00 -7.26
N THR A 2 15.50 -0.15 -8.51
CA THR A 2 15.29 0.99 -9.42
C THR A 2 13.90 1.58 -9.12
N LEU A 3 13.88 2.83 -8.64
CA LEU A 3 12.67 3.65 -8.52
C LEU A 3 12.22 4.09 -9.93
N GLU A 4 11.73 3.17 -10.75
CA GLU A 4 11.04 3.58 -11.98
C GLU A 4 9.57 3.90 -11.61
N ASN A 5 9.22 5.19 -11.62
CA ASN A 5 7.87 5.77 -11.47
C ASN A 5 7.28 6.01 -10.07
N GLY A 6 8.09 6.20 -9.02
CA GLY A 6 7.56 6.58 -7.69
C GLY A 6 6.61 5.53 -7.10
N LYS A 7 6.79 4.27 -7.51
CA LYS A 7 6.04 3.10 -7.09
C LYS A 7 7.00 2.06 -6.53
N VAL A 8 6.58 1.37 -5.48
CA VAL A 8 7.30 0.23 -4.87
C VAL A 8 6.42 -1.01 -4.90
N SER A 9 7.03 -2.18 -5.06
CA SER A 9 6.30 -3.44 -4.96
C SER A 9 6.26 -3.90 -3.50
N LEU A 10 5.06 -4.25 -3.01
CA LEU A 10 4.85 -4.81 -1.68
C LEU A 10 4.83 -6.33 -1.70
N TYR A 11 4.25 -6.90 -2.76
CA TYR A 11 4.08 -8.33 -2.93
C TYR A 11 3.91 -8.69 -4.41
N ALA A 12 4.52 -9.79 -4.84
CA ALA A 12 4.39 -10.30 -6.20
C ALA A 12 4.56 -11.81 -6.22
N ALA A 13 3.49 -12.56 -5.95
CA ALA A 13 3.48 -14.01 -6.00
C ALA A 13 2.07 -14.56 -6.17
N ASN A 14 1.93 -15.82 -6.60
CA ASN A 14 0.64 -16.51 -6.71
C ASN A 14 -0.41 -15.74 -7.53
N LYS A 15 0.03 -15.07 -8.61
CA LYS A 15 -0.82 -14.23 -9.46
C LYS A 15 -1.49 -13.04 -8.75
N LEU A 16 -0.95 -12.64 -7.60
CA LEU A 16 -1.29 -11.41 -6.91
C LEU A 16 -0.09 -10.46 -6.98
N TRP A 17 -0.32 -9.26 -7.48
CA TRP A 17 0.63 -8.16 -7.46
C TRP A 17 0.05 -7.03 -6.62
N VAL A 18 0.83 -6.55 -5.67
CA VAL A 18 0.48 -5.41 -4.83
C VAL A 18 1.61 -4.42 -4.87
N ASP A 19 1.27 -3.18 -5.23
CA ASP A 19 2.21 -2.06 -5.29
C ASP A 19 1.70 -0.88 -4.45
N ALA A 20 2.61 -0.03 -4.01
CA ALA A 20 2.31 1.24 -3.36
C ALA A 20 2.95 2.43 -4.11
N ARG A 21 2.28 3.58 -4.09
CA ARG A 21 2.81 4.85 -4.64
C ARG A 21 2.19 6.05 -3.93
N ILE A 22 2.86 7.20 -4.00
CA ILE A 22 2.26 8.50 -3.70
C ILE A 22 1.70 9.09 -4.99
N ASN A 23 0.44 9.52 -4.99
CA ASN A 23 -0.17 10.16 -6.15
C ASN A 23 0.13 11.68 -6.19
N VAL A 24 -0.34 12.37 -7.24
CA VAL A 24 -0.14 13.82 -7.41
C VAL A 24 -0.84 14.68 -6.35
N GLU A 25 -1.78 14.13 -5.60
CA GLU A 25 -2.49 14.78 -4.49
C GLU A 25 -1.85 14.49 -3.12
N GLY A 26 -0.68 13.83 -3.10
CA GLY A 26 0.00 13.45 -1.85
C GLY A 26 -0.60 12.24 -1.14
N LYS A 27 -1.61 11.57 -1.70
CA LYS A 27 -2.22 10.38 -1.11
C LYS A 27 -1.34 9.17 -1.33
N LEU A 28 -1.22 8.34 -0.30
CA LEU A 28 -0.67 7.00 -0.43
C LEU A 28 -1.73 6.09 -1.05
N LEU A 29 -1.38 5.44 -2.15
CA LEU A 29 -2.20 4.46 -2.84
C LEU A 29 -1.55 3.08 -2.70
N ILE A 30 -2.33 2.09 -2.27
CA ILE A 30 -1.97 0.67 -2.34
C ILE A 30 -2.91 0.03 -3.36
N GLN A 31 -2.35 -0.53 -4.43
CA GLN A 31 -3.10 -1.14 -5.52
C GLN A 31 -2.76 -2.61 -5.61
N GLY A 32 -3.79 -3.46 -5.68
CA GLY A 32 -3.63 -4.89 -5.90
C GLY A 32 -4.30 -5.34 -7.18
N GLN A 33 -3.69 -6.31 -7.84
CA GLN A 33 -4.22 -7.02 -9.00
C GLN A 33 -4.14 -8.53 -8.75
N ASP A 34 -5.30 -9.18 -8.66
CA ASP A 34 -5.46 -10.62 -8.46
C ASP A 34 -6.00 -11.28 -9.73
N LEU A 35 -5.15 -12.08 -10.40
CA LEU A 35 -5.53 -12.79 -11.62
C LEU A 35 -6.04 -14.21 -11.36
N ASN A 36 -6.30 -14.61 -10.10
CA ASN A 36 -6.79 -15.96 -9.80
C ASN A 36 -8.27 -16.17 -10.16
N ASN A 37 -9.11 -15.12 -10.16
CA ASN A 37 -10.57 -15.22 -10.28
C ASN A 37 -11.19 -14.27 -11.33
N GLY A 38 -10.52 -14.12 -12.48
CA GLY A 38 -11.01 -13.29 -13.59
C GLY A 38 -10.68 -11.81 -13.41
N GLU A 39 -9.39 -11.54 -13.23
CA GLU A 39 -8.74 -10.21 -13.15
C GLU A 39 -9.47 -9.21 -12.25
N TYR A 40 -9.21 -9.30 -10.95
CA TYR A 40 -9.72 -8.35 -9.98
C TYR A 40 -8.67 -7.31 -9.64
N GLU A 41 -9.00 -6.03 -9.80
CA GLU A 41 -8.14 -4.93 -9.38
C GLU A 41 -8.80 -4.13 -8.25
N TYR A 42 -8.01 -3.72 -7.26
CA TYR A 42 -8.46 -2.86 -6.18
C TYR A 42 -7.45 -1.77 -5.86
N MET A 43 -7.93 -0.69 -5.27
CA MET A 43 -7.13 0.40 -4.77
C MET A 43 -7.62 0.83 -3.39
N LEU A 44 -6.66 0.98 -2.47
CA LEU A 44 -6.81 1.61 -1.18
C LEU A 44 -6.13 2.97 -1.23
N SER A 45 -6.77 3.98 -0.67
CA SER A 45 -6.23 5.35 -0.60
C SER A 45 -6.18 5.83 0.84
N VAL A 46 -5.02 6.32 1.25
CA VAL A 46 -4.77 6.92 2.56
C VAL A 46 -4.49 8.41 2.35
N PRO A 47 -5.24 9.32 3.02
CA PRO A 47 -4.99 10.76 2.95
C PRO A 47 -3.56 11.11 3.39
N GLU A 48 -2.97 12.15 2.80
CA GLU A 48 -1.63 12.64 3.15
C GLU A 48 -1.48 12.88 4.66
N ALA A 49 -2.50 13.48 5.29
CA ALA A 49 -2.53 13.77 6.72
C ALA A 49 -2.44 12.53 7.63
N GLU A 50 -2.70 11.33 7.09
CA GLU A 50 -2.62 10.07 7.83
C GLU A 50 -1.34 9.27 7.53
N ILE A 51 -0.53 9.68 6.55
CA ILE A 51 0.75 9.05 6.23
C ILE A 51 1.69 8.98 7.45
N PRO A 52 1.78 10.00 8.33
CA PRO A 52 2.60 9.89 9.54
C PRO A 52 2.21 8.72 10.46
N LYS A 53 0.93 8.32 10.48
CA LYS A 53 0.48 7.12 11.23
C LYS A 53 1.01 5.84 10.59
N VAL A 54 1.01 5.78 9.26
CA VAL A 54 1.57 4.64 8.48
C VAL A 54 3.07 4.52 8.76
N VAL A 55 3.80 5.63 8.71
CA VAL A 55 5.25 5.67 9.01
C VAL A 55 5.52 5.17 10.44
N ALA A 56 4.81 5.71 11.43
CA ALA A 56 4.97 5.30 12.83
C ALA A 56 4.64 3.80 13.06
N ALA A 57 3.63 3.27 12.36
CA ALA A 57 3.26 1.85 12.43
C ALA A 57 4.30 0.91 11.81
N LEU A 58 5.21 1.44 10.99
CA LEU A 58 6.32 0.71 10.36
C LEU A 58 7.64 0.94 11.10
N ASP A 59 7.58 1.43 12.34
CA ASP A 59 8.73 1.81 13.18
C ASP A 59 9.61 2.92 12.57
N GLY A 60 9.06 3.71 11.64
CA GLY A 60 9.75 4.85 11.02
C GLY A 60 9.70 6.13 11.87
N ALA A 61 10.65 7.01 11.63
CA ALA A 61 10.72 8.35 12.20
C ALA A 61 9.97 9.39 11.33
N PRO A 62 9.53 10.53 11.90
CA PRO A 62 8.93 11.60 11.11
C PRO A 62 9.86 12.07 9.97
N GLY A 63 9.37 11.97 8.73
CA GLY A 63 10.13 12.33 7.53
C GLY A 63 10.76 11.15 6.79
N ASP A 64 10.72 9.94 7.36
CA ASP A 64 11.15 8.73 6.66
C ASP A 64 10.24 8.45 5.44
N ASP A 65 10.82 7.84 4.41
CA ASP A 65 10.10 7.49 3.20
C ASP A 65 9.14 6.32 3.47
N VAL A 66 7.83 6.63 3.48
CA VAL A 66 6.78 5.63 3.68
C VAL A 66 6.81 4.52 2.64
N LEU A 67 7.23 4.79 1.40
CA LEU A 67 7.31 3.77 0.34
C LEU A 67 8.46 2.80 0.62
N GLU A 68 9.62 3.28 1.08
CA GLU A 68 10.72 2.41 1.47
C GLU A 68 10.34 1.51 2.66
N LEU A 69 9.67 2.09 3.67
CA LEU A 69 9.17 1.35 4.83
C LEU A 69 8.14 0.28 4.43
N LEU A 70 7.19 0.64 3.56
CA LEU A 70 6.19 -0.30 3.04
C LEU A 70 6.85 -1.42 2.23
N ALA A 71 7.83 -1.11 1.38
CA ALA A 71 8.55 -2.13 0.61
C ALA A 71 9.26 -3.15 1.52
N ALA A 72 9.83 -2.68 2.65
CA ALA A 72 10.51 -3.54 3.61
C ALA A 72 9.57 -4.48 4.37
N ARG A 73 8.30 -4.11 4.57
CA ARG A 73 7.29 -4.87 5.33
C ARG A 73 6.14 -5.43 4.47
N GLY A 74 6.20 -5.22 3.16
CA GLY A 74 5.06 -5.40 2.26
C GLY A 74 4.45 -6.80 2.29
N THR A 75 5.28 -7.84 2.34
CA THR A 75 4.80 -9.23 2.37
C THR A 75 3.97 -9.53 3.62
N GLU A 76 4.40 -9.07 4.80
CA GLU A 76 3.68 -9.27 6.06
C GLU A 76 2.33 -8.52 6.05
N ILE A 77 2.33 -7.30 5.51
CA ILE A 77 1.12 -6.46 5.40
C ILE A 77 0.10 -7.12 4.46
N VAL A 78 0.52 -7.58 3.29
CA VAL A 78 -0.37 -8.23 2.31
C VAL A 78 -0.91 -9.56 2.85
N GLN A 79 -0.10 -10.33 3.57
CA GLN A 79 -0.57 -11.57 4.22
C GLN A 79 -1.58 -11.33 5.34
N PHE A 80 -1.46 -10.22 6.08
CA PHE A 80 -2.46 -9.81 7.07
C PHE A 80 -3.74 -9.24 6.42
N GLY A 81 -3.60 -8.70 5.21
CA GLY A 81 -4.62 -7.98 4.45
C GLY A 81 -4.49 -6.47 4.66
N GLU A 82 -4.21 -5.73 3.59
CA GLU A 82 -3.83 -4.31 3.61
C GLU A 82 -4.96 -3.42 4.14
N MET A 83 -6.20 -3.69 3.74
CA MET A 83 -7.39 -3.02 4.27
C MET A 83 -7.52 -3.22 5.79
N ARG A 84 -7.34 -4.47 6.24
CA ARG A 84 -7.43 -4.82 7.66
C ARG A 84 -6.30 -4.16 8.45
N TRP A 85 -5.10 -4.16 7.89
CA TRP A 85 -3.93 -3.51 8.46
C TRP A 85 -4.17 -2.02 8.66
N LEU A 86 -4.57 -1.28 7.62
CA LEU A 86 -4.87 0.15 7.71
C LEU A 86 -5.94 0.46 8.76
N LYS A 87 -7.03 -0.32 8.79
CA LYS A 87 -8.08 -0.17 9.81
C LYS A 87 -7.58 -0.42 11.23
N SER A 88 -6.62 -1.33 11.41
CA SER A 88 -6.02 -1.57 12.73
C SER A 88 -5.20 -0.38 13.24
N LEU A 89 -4.75 0.51 12.34
CA LEU A 89 -4.08 1.77 12.67
C LEU A 89 -5.06 2.92 12.95
N GLY A 90 -6.37 2.66 12.89
CA GLY A 90 -7.40 3.70 12.97
C GLY A 90 -7.46 4.59 11.72
N ILE A 91 -7.00 4.09 10.58
CA ILE A 91 -7.13 4.73 9.26
C ILE A 91 -8.33 4.10 8.57
N GLU A 92 -9.26 4.91 8.06
CA GLU A 92 -10.35 4.42 7.21
C GLU A 92 -10.00 4.74 5.74
N PRO A 93 -9.40 3.78 5.00
CA PRO A 93 -8.95 4.05 3.64
C PRO A 93 -10.13 4.16 2.68
N GLY A 94 -10.02 5.06 1.70
CA GLY A 94 -10.91 5.04 0.56
C GLY A 94 -10.69 3.77 -0.27
N PHE A 95 -11.75 3.17 -0.78
CA PHE A 95 -11.70 1.91 -1.53
C PHE A 95 -12.37 2.04 -2.90
N SER A 96 -11.72 1.52 -3.92
CA SER A 96 -12.31 1.29 -5.25
C SER A 96 -11.83 -0.03 -5.82
N SER A 97 -12.63 -0.63 -6.71
CA SER A 97 -12.27 -1.86 -7.40
C SER A 97 -12.83 -1.94 -8.81
N TYR A 98 -12.14 -2.68 -9.67
CA TYR A 98 -12.47 -2.91 -11.07
C TYR A 98 -12.37 -4.41 -11.38
N ARG A 99 -13.09 -4.85 -12.41
CA ARG A 99 -13.11 -6.22 -12.92
C ARG A 99 -13.20 -6.19 -14.43
#